data_AF-A0A7V4PPC5-F1
#
_entry.id   AF-A0A7V4PPC5-F1
#
_cell.length_a   1.000
_cell.length_b   1.000
_cell.length_c   1.000
_cell.angle_alpha   90.00
_cell.angle_beta   90.00
_cell.angle_gamma   90.00
#
_symmetry.space_group_name_H-M   'P 1'
#
loop_
_entity.id
_entity.type
_entity.pdbx_description
1 polymer ?
#
loop_
_entity_poly.entity_id
_entity_poly.type
_entity_poly.pdbx_seq_one_letter_code
_entity_poly.pdbx_strand_id
1 'polypeptide(L)'
;GINAAWGSNFLGYFTLEQRMAMLERQHAMWQEAGIPVTYVSLGDPMSWNFPHEVDETLRAIKQRWPTITHFKLHFHNARGMAMASTYAALSALAPTDTLYLDGSIGGIGGCPYCGNGRATGMVATEDLMHLLERLGIATGVDLGRVIDCAWMLEEMLGRQTMGHVSKAGPCPVEPQALYDPNMPLVETFEEARHFRLGPKVYEGRTRPWKEPIANP
;
A
#
# COMPACT_ATOMS: atom_id res chain seq x y z
N GLY A 1 11.26 -16.86 -7.22
CA GLY A 1 10.28 -16.27 -6.28
C GLY A 1 9.12 -17.21 -6.05
N ILE A 2 8.19 -16.85 -5.17
CA ILE A 2 6.99 -17.65 -4.86
C ILE A 2 5.75 -16.79 -5.08
N ASN A 3 4.78 -17.32 -5.82
CA ASN A 3 3.41 -16.81 -5.81
C ASN A 3 2.58 -17.61 -4.80
N ALA A 4 1.58 -16.96 -4.18
CA ALA A 4 0.80 -17.53 -3.08
C ALA A 4 1.70 -17.93 -1.90
N ALA A 5 2.64 -17.07 -1.51
CA ALA A 5 3.70 -17.43 -0.58
C ALA A 5 3.22 -17.83 0.84
N TRP A 6 2.13 -17.26 1.33
CA TRP A 6 1.60 -17.51 2.67
C TRP A 6 0.46 -18.52 2.70
N GLY A 7 -0.10 -18.85 1.54
CA GLY A 7 -1.20 -19.78 1.46
C GLY A 7 -2.02 -19.61 0.20
N SER A 8 -2.98 -20.52 0.04
CA SER A 8 -3.94 -20.48 -1.05
C SER A 8 -5.31 -20.92 -0.57
N ASN A 9 -6.35 -20.43 -1.24
CA ASN A 9 -7.71 -20.90 -0.99
C ASN A 9 -7.94 -22.36 -1.44
N PHE A 10 -6.96 -22.99 -2.09
CA PHE A 10 -7.03 -24.37 -2.57
C PHE A 10 -6.32 -25.37 -1.65
N LEU A 11 -5.17 -24.99 -1.11
CA LEU A 11 -4.30 -25.86 -0.31
C LEU A 11 -4.17 -25.40 1.15
N GLY A 12 -4.79 -24.28 1.50
CA GLY A 12 -4.72 -23.69 2.83
C GLY A 12 -3.40 -22.96 3.07
N TYR A 13 -3.00 -22.98 4.33
CA TYR A 13 -1.83 -22.27 4.84
C TYR A 13 -0.51 -22.92 4.42
N PHE A 14 0.49 -22.11 4.11
CA PHE A 14 1.86 -22.59 3.91
C PHE A 14 2.76 -22.13 5.07
N THR A 15 3.60 -23.01 5.58
CA THR A 15 4.51 -22.71 6.71
C THR A 15 5.80 -22.02 6.23
N LEU A 16 6.57 -21.45 7.16
CA LEU A 16 7.90 -20.91 6.86
C LEU A 16 8.81 -21.98 6.25
N GLU A 17 8.81 -23.18 6.81
CA GLU A 17 9.60 -24.30 6.32
C GLU A 17 9.27 -24.61 4.86
N GLN A 18 7.99 -24.67 4.50
CA GLN A 18 7.56 -24.92 3.12
C GLN A 18 7.99 -23.78 2.17
N ARG A 19 7.87 -22.51 2.61
CA ARG A 19 8.36 -21.35 1.86
C ARG A 19 9.86 -21.46 1.61
N MET A 20 10.64 -21.69 2.66
CA MET A 20 12.11 -21.75 2.58
C MET A 20 12.57 -22.94 1.75
N ALA A 21 11.94 -24.11 1.86
CA ALA A 21 12.25 -25.29 1.06
C ALA A 21 11.96 -25.08 -0.44
N MET A 22 10.94 -24.29 -0.79
CA MET A 22 10.69 -23.91 -2.17
C MET A 22 11.74 -22.92 -2.69
N LEU A 23 12.11 -21.91 -1.89
CA LEU A 23 13.16 -20.95 -2.26
C LEU A 23 14.53 -21.62 -2.39
N GLU A 24 14.85 -22.58 -1.52
CA GLU A 24 16.12 -23.31 -1.52
C GLU A 24 16.30 -24.13 -2.79
N ARG A 25 15.26 -24.83 -3.24
CA ARG A 25 15.28 -25.55 -4.53
C ARG A 25 15.53 -24.60 -5.70
N GLN A 26 14.85 -23.45 -5.74
CA GLN A 26 15.08 -22.46 -6.78
C GLN A 26 16.49 -21.87 -6.72
N HIS A 27 16.98 -21.53 -5.53
CA HIS A 27 18.32 -21.00 -5.32
C HIS A 27 19.39 -21.98 -5.79
N ALA A 28 19.27 -23.27 -5.43
CA ALA A 28 20.21 -24.31 -5.86
C ALA A 28 20.26 -24.43 -7.39
N MET A 29 19.12 -24.43 -8.07
CA MET A 29 19.07 -24.47 -9.55
C MET A 29 19.80 -23.30 -10.20
N TRP A 30 19.68 -22.09 -9.66
CA TRP A 30 20.41 -20.93 -10.18
C TRP A 30 21.92 -21.02 -9.93
N GLN A 31 22.31 -21.51 -8.74
CA GLN A 31 23.72 -21.73 -8.41
C GLN A 31 24.38 -22.80 -9.30
N GLU A 32 23.68 -23.90 -9.58
CA GLU A 32 24.13 -24.94 -10.52
C GLU A 32 24.34 -24.37 -11.93
N ALA A 33 23.54 -23.39 -12.33
CA ALA A 33 23.71 -22.65 -13.58
C ALA A 33 24.80 -21.57 -13.53
N GLY A 34 25.49 -21.38 -12.40
CA GLY A 34 26.52 -20.36 -12.21
C GLY A 34 25.96 -18.93 -12.13
N ILE A 35 24.68 -18.76 -11.81
CA ILE A 35 24.00 -17.47 -11.75
C ILE A 35 23.85 -17.06 -10.27
N PRO A 36 24.49 -15.96 -9.83
CA PRO A 36 24.34 -15.46 -8.47
C PRO A 36 22.91 -15.02 -8.19
N VAL A 37 22.35 -15.50 -7.08
CA VAL A 37 21.00 -15.11 -6.63
C VAL A 37 21.10 -13.92 -5.69
N THR A 38 20.62 -12.76 -6.15
CA THR A 38 20.62 -11.49 -5.41
C THR A 38 19.22 -10.94 -5.16
N TYR A 39 18.20 -11.57 -5.75
CA TYR A 39 16.83 -11.06 -5.81
C TYR A 39 15.82 -12.15 -5.44
N VAL A 40 14.83 -11.80 -4.61
CA VAL A 40 13.67 -12.64 -4.32
C VAL A 40 12.36 -11.89 -4.54
N SER A 41 11.35 -12.57 -5.06
CA SER A 41 9.98 -12.06 -5.21
C SER A 41 9.01 -12.94 -4.43
N LEU A 42 8.12 -12.33 -3.67
CA LEU A 42 7.04 -12.98 -2.93
C LEU A 42 5.70 -12.33 -3.29
N GLY A 43 4.76 -13.13 -3.78
CA GLY A 43 3.42 -12.70 -4.17
C GLY A 43 2.34 -13.31 -3.30
N ASP A 44 1.31 -12.52 -3.00
CA ASP A 44 0.12 -12.92 -2.26
C ASP A 44 -1.17 -12.54 -2.99
N PRO A 45 -1.50 -13.24 -4.10
CA PRO A 45 -2.69 -12.94 -4.86
C PRO A 45 -3.98 -13.21 -4.06
N MET A 46 -3.96 -14.16 -3.13
CA MET A 46 -5.15 -14.58 -2.41
C MET A 46 -5.29 -13.93 -1.02
N SER A 47 -4.45 -12.95 -0.69
CA SER A 47 -4.48 -12.22 0.59
C SER A 47 -4.37 -13.12 1.83
N TRP A 48 -3.38 -14.01 1.85
CA TRP A 48 -3.02 -14.88 2.98
C TRP A 48 -1.91 -14.32 3.86
N ASN A 49 -1.25 -13.23 3.46
CA ASN A 49 -0.17 -12.64 4.23
C ASN A 49 -0.63 -12.10 5.60
N PHE A 50 0.21 -12.29 6.61
CA PHE A 50 0.12 -11.57 7.88
C PHE A 50 1.47 -10.91 8.24
N PRO A 51 1.46 -9.77 8.94
CA PRO A 51 2.66 -8.95 9.14
C PRO A 51 3.82 -9.69 9.81
N HIS A 52 3.53 -10.49 10.84
CA HIS A 52 4.55 -11.26 11.58
C HIS A 52 5.19 -12.35 10.71
N GLU A 53 4.45 -12.93 9.78
CA GLU A 53 4.94 -13.98 8.87
C GLU A 53 5.76 -13.40 7.72
N VAL A 54 5.41 -12.18 7.28
CA VAL A 54 6.23 -11.42 6.33
C VAL A 54 7.58 -11.08 6.96
N ASP A 55 7.60 -10.53 8.17
CA ASP A 55 8.84 -10.25 8.91
C ASP A 55 9.69 -11.52 9.08
N GLU A 56 9.08 -12.60 9.58
CA GLU A 56 9.75 -13.90 9.78
C GLU A 56 10.37 -14.43 8.48
N THR A 57 9.60 -14.40 7.38
CA THR A 57 10.05 -14.90 6.07
C THR A 57 11.23 -14.08 5.54
N LEU A 58 11.16 -12.75 5.61
CA LEU A 58 12.23 -11.88 5.10
C LEU A 58 13.52 -12.03 5.92
N ARG A 59 13.42 -12.11 7.25
CA ARG A 59 14.58 -12.35 8.12
C ARG A 59 15.22 -13.72 7.85
N ALA A 60 14.41 -14.77 7.68
CA ALA A 60 14.90 -16.11 7.36
C ALA A 60 15.64 -16.15 6.02
N ILE A 61 15.10 -15.48 4.99
CA ILE A 61 15.77 -15.35 3.68
C ILE A 61 17.13 -14.66 3.83
N LYS A 62 17.19 -13.51 4.52
CA LYS A 62 18.44 -12.77 4.73
C LYS A 62 19.48 -13.57 5.51
N GLN A 63 19.05 -14.26 6.55
CA GLN A 63 19.94 -15.10 7.36
C GLN A 63 20.51 -16.26 6.55
N ARG A 64 19.68 -16.89 5.70
CA ARG A 64 20.10 -18.04 4.90
C ARG A 64 20.96 -17.63 3.70
N TRP A 65 20.59 -16.55 3.01
CA TRP A 65 21.25 -16.08 1.79
C TRP A 65 21.57 -14.57 1.90
N PRO A 66 22.70 -14.21 2.56
CA PRO A 66 23.10 -12.81 2.72
C PRO A 66 23.37 -12.07 1.40
N THR A 67 23.54 -12.79 0.28
CA THR A 67 23.70 -12.22 -1.06
C THR A 67 22.41 -11.64 -1.63
N ILE A 68 21.24 -12.02 -1.08
CA ILE A 68 19.96 -11.48 -1.50
C ILE A 68 19.73 -10.14 -0.81
N THR A 69 19.89 -9.07 -1.58
CA THR A 69 19.69 -7.68 -1.14
C THR A 69 18.51 -7.00 -1.84
N HIS A 70 17.88 -7.66 -2.83
CA HIS A 70 16.70 -7.15 -3.52
C HIS A 70 15.47 -7.99 -3.19
N PHE A 71 14.42 -7.33 -2.71
CA PHE A 71 13.18 -7.97 -2.27
C PHE A 71 12.00 -7.36 -3.01
N LYS A 72 11.17 -8.18 -3.64
CA LYS A 72 9.91 -7.74 -4.24
C LYS A 72 8.71 -8.35 -3.54
N LEU A 73 7.79 -7.49 -3.13
CA LEU A 73 6.55 -7.88 -2.49
C LEU A 73 5.36 -7.43 -3.34
N HIS A 74 4.48 -8.38 -3.63
CA HIS A 74 3.26 -8.17 -4.38
C HIS A 74 2.07 -8.59 -3.52
N PHE A 75 1.46 -7.64 -2.81
CA PHE A 75 0.39 -7.92 -1.87
C PHE A 75 -0.98 -7.53 -2.44
N HIS A 76 -1.91 -8.47 -2.37
CA HIS A 76 -3.34 -8.14 -2.44
C HIS A 76 -3.87 -7.81 -1.05
N ASN A 77 -4.85 -6.92 -0.99
CA ASN A 77 -5.39 -6.37 0.24
C ASN A 77 -6.83 -6.83 0.55
N ALA A 78 -7.26 -7.98 0.04
CA ALA A 78 -8.62 -8.49 0.20
C ALA A 78 -9.04 -8.74 1.66
N ARG A 79 -8.06 -8.96 2.56
CA ARG A 79 -8.27 -9.14 4.01
C ARG A 79 -7.67 -8.00 4.84
N GLY A 80 -7.32 -6.88 4.23
CA GLY A 80 -6.85 -5.67 4.91
C GLY A 80 -5.43 -5.74 5.48
N MET A 81 -4.66 -6.81 5.23
CA MET A 81 -3.35 -7.01 5.86
C MET A 81 -2.17 -6.41 5.07
N ALA A 82 -2.35 -6.01 3.80
CA ALA A 82 -1.24 -5.64 2.93
C ALA A 82 -0.43 -4.44 3.42
N MET A 83 -1.09 -3.39 3.94
CA MET A 83 -0.40 -2.21 4.48
C MET A 83 0.40 -2.54 5.74
N ALA A 84 -0.19 -3.31 6.67
CA ALA A 84 0.50 -3.74 7.89
C ALA A 84 1.70 -4.64 7.58
N SER A 85 1.56 -5.55 6.60
CA SER A 85 2.65 -6.41 6.15
C SER A 85 3.74 -5.67 5.39
N THR A 86 3.37 -4.62 4.65
CA THR A 86 4.34 -3.71 4.03
C THR A 86 5.17 -3.00 5.09
N TYR A 87 4.53 -2.48 6.15
CA TYR A 87 5.23 -1.85 7.27
C TYR A 87 6.16 -2.84 8.00
N ALA A 88 5.72 -4.09 8.19
CA ALA A 88 6.55 -5.14 8.77
C ALA A 88 7.76 -5.46 7.88
N ALA A 89 7.57 -5.52 6.56
CA ALA A 89 8.67 -5.72 5.62
C ALA A 89 9.71 -4.59 5.67
N LEU A 90 9.25 -3.34 5.66
CA LEU A 90 10.12 -2.16 5.82
C LEU A 90 10.94 -2.23 7.12
N SER A 91 10.35 -2.74 8.21
CA SER A 91 11.03 -2.91 9.50
C SER A 91 11.99 -4.11 9.54
N ALA A 92 11.76 -5.13 8.71
CA ALA A 92 12.58 -6.35 8.65
C ALA A 92 13.87 -6.17 7.86
N LEU A 93 13.83 -5.30 6.85
CA LEU A 93 14.93 -5.07 5.92
C LEU A 93 15.89 -3.99 6.44
N ALA A 94 17.14 -4.07 5.98
CA ALA A 94 18.17 -3.10 6.34
C ALA A 94 18.15 -1.92 5.35
N PRO A 95 18.66 -0.73 5.71
CA PRO A 95 18.77 0.41 4.79
C PRO A 95 19.61 0.14 3.53
N THR A 96 20.44 -0.91 3.54
CA THR A 96 21.24 -1.35 2.38
C THR A 96 20.47 -2.24 1.41
N ASP A 97 19.29 -2.72 1.80
CA ASP A 97 18.46 -3.57 0.95
C ASP A 97 17.57 -2.70 0.04
N THR A 98 17.24 -3.24 -1.14
CA THR A 98 16.27 -2.62 -2.03
C THR A 98 14.93 -3.36 -1.94
N LEU A 99 13.87 -2.63 -1.57
CA LEU A 99 12.50 -3.15 -1.50
C LEU A 99 11.67 -2.61 -2.67
N TYR A 100 11.15 -3.52 -3.48
CA TYR A 100 10.19 -3.26 -4.56
C TYR A 100 8.79 -3.61 -4.04
N LEU A 101 7.89 -2.63 -4.02
CA LEU A 101 6.50 -2.81 -3.63
C LEU A 101 5.61 -2.64 -4.87
N ASP A 102 4.85 -3.68 -5.20
CA ASP A 102 3.82 -3.56 -6.23
C ASP A 102 2.53 -3.01 -5.60
N GLY A 103 1.96 -1.97 -6.22
CA GLY A 103 0.62 -1.45 -5.92
C GLY A 103 -0.21 -1.29 -7.19
N SER A 104 -1.49 -0.97 -7.02
CA SER A 104 -2.36 -0.54 -8.11
C SER A 104 -3.00 0.80 -7.79
N ILE A 105 -3.15 1.68 -8.76
CA ILE A 105 -3.85 2.97 -8.57
C ILE A 105 -5.28 2.70 -8.10
N GLY A 106 -5.72 3.37 -7.03
CA GLY A 106 -7.04 3.12 -6.42
C GLY A 106 -7.18 1.73 -5.77
N GLY A 107 -6.11 0.94 -5.72
CA GLY A 107 -6.13 -0.43 -5.23
C GLY A 107 -6.91 -1.41 -6.10
N ILE A 108 -7.21 -1.06 -7.36
CA ILE A 108 -7.93 -1.97 -8.27
C ILE A 108 -7.12 -3.23 -8.62
N GLY A 109 -7.71 -4.12 -9.40
CA GLY A 109 -7.13 -5.43 -9.64
C GLY A 109 -7.33 -6.34 -8.43
N GLY A 110 -6.89 -7.58 -8.52
CA GLY A 110 -7.16 -8.56 -7.48
C GLY A 110 -7.22 -9.97 -8.03
N CYS A 111 -7.35 -10.95 -7.14
CA CYS A 111 -7.45 -12.34 -7.53
C CYS A 111 -8.92 -12.74 -7.62
N PRO A 112 -9.37 -13.35 -8.73
CA PRO A 112 -10.75 -13.83 -8.85
C PRO A 112 -11.05 -15.02 -7.93
N TYR A 113 -10.03 -15.64 -7.33
CA TYR A 113 -10.16 -16.83 -6.49
C TYR A 113 -10.33 -16.51 -5.00
N CYS A 114 -10.61 -15.26 -4.62
CA CYS A 114 -10.88 -14.85 -3.26
C CYS A 114 -12.35 -15.07 -2.87
N GLY A 115 -12.73 -16.33 -2.62
CA GLY A 115 -13.84 -16.89 -1.80
C GLY A 115 -15.25 -16.28 -1.79
N ASN A 116 -15.42 -14.95 -1.75
CA ASN A 116 -16.69 -14.29 -1.45
C ASN A 116 -17.37 -13.65 -2.67
N GLY A 117 -16.90 -13.93 -3.90
CA GLY A 117 -17.52 -13.46 -5.14
C GLY A 117 -17.57 -11.93 -5.31
N ARG A 118 -16.80 -11.19 -4.50
CA ARG A 118 -16.66 -9.73 -4.61
C ARG A 118 -15.35 -9.38 -5.31
N ALA A 119 -15.35 -8.25 -6.01
CA ALA A 119 -14.11 -7.64 -6.47
C ALA A 119 -13.21 -7.39 -5.26
N THR A 120 -12.02 -7.98 -5.27
CA THR A 120 -10.97 -7.69 -4.28
C THR A 120 -10.04 -6.61 -4.83
N GLY A 121 -9.01 -6.27 -4.07
CA GLY A 121 -8.07 -5.21 -4.39
C GLY A 121 -6.62 -5.62 -4.21
N MET A 122 -5.75 -4.97 -4.99
CA MET A 122 -4.36 -4.81 -4.59
C MET A 122 -4.24 -3.76 -3.49
N VAL A 123 -3.07 -3.65 -2.87
CA VAL A 123 -2.76 -2.45 -2.10
C VAL A 123 -2.79 -1.21 -3.02
N ALA A 124 -3.42 -0.13 -2.54
CA ALA A 124 -3.51 1.10 -3.32
C ALA A 124 -2.15 1.80 -3.39
N THR A 125 -1.77 2.27 -4.57
CA THR A 125 -0.46 2.92 -4.78
C THR A 125 -0.36 4.19 -3.97
N GLU A 126 -1.41 5.01 -3.94
CA GLU A 126 -1.46 6.24 -3.14
C GLU A 126 -1.33 5.99 -1.64
N ASP A 127 -1.85 4.86 -1.14
CA ASP A 127 -1.74 4.48 0.28
C ASP A 127 -0.30 4.06 0.62
N LEU A 128 0.36 3.31 -0.28
CA LEU A 128 1.78 2.99 -0.15
C LEU A 128 2.66 4.23 -0.18
N MET A 129 2.43 5.12 -1.14
CA MET A 129 3.23 6.35 -1.31
C MET A 129 3.11 7.24 -0.07
N HIS A 130 1.91 7.39 0.47
CA HIS A 130 1.70 8.14 1.72
C HIS A 130 2.48 7.52 2.88
N LEU A 131 2.41 6.19 3.08
CA LEU A 131 3.20 5.51 4.11
C LEU A 131 4.70 5.79 3.94
N LEU A 132 5.24 5.63 2.74
CA LEU A 132 6.66 5.83 2.45
C LEU A 132 7.09 7.27 2.70
N GLU A 133 6.29 8.25 2.27
CA GLU A 133 6.52 9.67 2.54
C GLU A 133 6.54 9.95 4.04
N ARG A 134 5.61 9.36 4.81
CA ARG A 134 5.56 9.51 6.27
C ARG A 134 6.74 8.86 7.00
N LEU A 135 7.38 7.88 6.38
CA LEU A 135 8.61 7.26 6.88
C LEU A 135 9.88 7.96 6.39
N GLY A 136 9.75 9.04 5.61
CA GLY A 136 10.88 9.77 5.04
C GLY A 136 11.59 9.02 3.91
N ILE A 137 10.93 8.04 3.29
CA ILE A 137 11.48 7.24 2.19
C ILE A 137 11.11 7.92 0.87
N ALA A 138 12.12 8.48 0.20
CA ALA A 138 11.92 9.15 -1.08
C ALA A 138 11.61 8.13 -2.20
N THR A 139 10.49 8.33 -2.89
CA THR A 139 10.06 7.49 -4.03
C THR A 139 10.24 8.18 -5.38
N GLY A 140 10.40 9.51 -5.38
CA GLY A 140 10.41 10.32 -6.61
C GLY A 140 9.04 10.45 -7.29
N VAL A 141 7.97 9.98 -6.63
CA VAL A 141 6.60 10.01 -7.15
C VAL A 141 5.83 11.19 -6.54
N ASP A 142 5.14 11.94 -7.39
CA ASP A 142 4.20 12.99 -6.97
C ASP A 142 2.87 12.35 -6.52
N LEU A 143 2.65 12.29 -5.20
CA LEU A 143 1.44 11.71 -4.62
C LEU A 143 0.16 12.43 -5.06
N GLY A 144 0.19 13.76 -5.22
CA GLY A 144 -0.96 14.53 -5.70
C GLY A 144 -1.40 14.06 -7.10
N ARG A 145 -0.43 13.86 -8.00
CA ARG A 145 -0.70 13.33 -9.35
C ARG A 145 -1.19 11.89 -9.35
N VAL A 146 -0.73 11.04 -8.42
CA VAL A 146 -1.28 9.68 -8.26
C VAL A 146 -2.74 9.72 -7.82
N ILE A 147 -3.09 10.62 -6.90
CA ILE A 147 -4.48 10.83 -6.46
C ILE A 147 -5.35 11.29 -7.64
N ASP A 148 -4.85 12.20 -8.48
CA ASP A 148 -5.55 12.62 -9.72
C ASP A 148 -5.82 11.44 -10.64
N CYS A 149 -4.83 10.55 -10.82
CA CYS A 149 -5.02 9.33 -11.59
C CYS A 149 -6.06 8.39 -10.97
N ALA A 150 -6.11 8.27 -9.64
CA ALA A 150 -7.13 7.47 -8.96
C ALA A 150 -8.54 8.01 -9.22
N TRP A 151 -8.73 9.33 -9.21
CA TRP A 151 -10.03 9.95 -9.49
C TRP A 151 -10.45 9.82 -10.95
N MET A 152 -9.52 10.03 -11.88
CA MET A 152 -9.76 9.76 -13.31
C MET A 152 -10.19 8.30 -13.51
N LEU A 153 -9.57 7.36 -12.80
CA LEU A 153 -9.96 5.96 -12.84
C LEU A 153 -11.37 5.73 -12.27
N GLU A 154 -11.75 6.38 -11.17
CA GLU A 154 -13.12 6.30 -10.63
C GLU A 154 -14.17 6.79 -11.64
N GLU A 155 -13.90 7.88 -12.34
CA GLU A 155 -14.76 8.40 -13.41
C GLU A 155 -14.91 7.38 -14.56
N MET A 156 -13.80 6.78 -15.00
CA MET A 156 -13.82 5.75 -16.05
C MET A 156 -14.58 4.48 -15.63
N LEU A 157 -14.49 4.10 -14.35
CA LEU A 157 -15.17 2.93 -13.82
C LEU A 157 -16.63 3.20 -13.43
N GLY A 158 -17.04 4.46 -13.31
CA GLY A 158 -18.36 4.85 -12.79
C GLY A 158 -18.57 4.45 -11.33
N ARG A 159 -17.49 4.24 -10.55
CA ARG A 159 -17.55 3.85 -9.14
C ARG A 159 -16.28 4.26 -8.40
N GLN A 160 -16.41 4.38 -7.07
CA GLN A 160 -15.26 4.62 -6.21
C GLN A 160 -14.29 3.43 -6.18
N THR A 161 -13.02 3.75 -5.99
CA THR A 161 -11.91 2.83 -5.80
C THR A 161 -11.67 2.57 -4.31
N MET A 162 -10.77 1.66 -3.96
CA MET A 162 -10.57 1.19 -2.59
C MET A 162 -9.52 2.00 -1.82
N GLY A 163 -8.65 2.75 -2.49
CA GLY A 163 -7.59 3.55 -1.85
C GLY A 163 -8.15 4.59 -0.86
N HIS A 164 -7.47 4.77 0.26
CA HIS A 164 -7.95 5.64 1.34
C HIS A 164 -7.41 7.07 1.20
N VAL A 165 -6.12 7.20 0.86
CA VAL A 165 -5.44 8.48 0.71
C VAL A 165 -6.01 9.29 -0.45
N SER A 166 -6.50 8.64 -1.51
CA SER A 166 -7.19 9.33 -2.60
C SER A 166 -8.49 10.01 -2.15
N LYS A 167 -9.09 9.59 -1.02
CA LYS A 167 -10.29 10.22 -0.45
C LYS A 167 -9.94 11.31 0.57
N ALA A 168 -8.91 11.09 1.38
CA ALA A 168 -8.52 11.98 2.47
C ALA A 168 -7.53 13.08 2.05
N GLY A 169 -6.74 12.84 1.01
CA GLY A 169 -5.50 13.57 0.74
C GLY A 169 -4.34 13.11 1.65
N PRO A 170 -3.09 13.51 1.33
CA PRO A 170 -1.96 13.29 2.22
C PRO A 170 -2.12 14.08 3.53
N CYS A 171 -1.43 13.65 4.58
CA CYS A 171 -1.40 14.41 5.83
C CYS A 171 -0.61 15.71 5.60
N PRO A 172 -1.16 16.89 5.91
CA PRO A 172 -0.40 18.13 5.78
C PRO A 172 0.78 18.11 6.77
N VAL A 173 1.96 18.47 6.28
CA VAL A 173 3.21 18.49 7.07
C VAL A 173 3.71 19.91 7.31
N GLU A 174 3.59 20.77 6.30
CA GLU A 174 4.03 22.14 6.39
C GLU A 174 2.96 23.03 7.05
N PRO A 175 3.35 24.03 7.87
CA PRO A 175 2.39 24.95 8.50
C PRO A 175 1.42 25.61 7.50
N GLN A 176 1.91 26.00 6.32
CA GLN A 176 1.09 26.59 5.26
C GLN A 176 0.13 25.62 4.57
N ALA A 177 0.33 24.30 4.75
CA ALA A 177 -0.54 23.26 4.21
C ALA A 177 -1.63 22.83 5.21
N LEU A 178 -1.55 23.28 6.47
CA LEU A 178 -2.57 23.01 7.48
C LEU A 178 -3.89 23.69 7.07
N TYR A 179 -5.00 23.03 7.39
CA TYR A 179 -6.33 23.51 7.05
C TYR A 179 -6.74 24.66 7.97
N ASP A 180 -7.46 25.65 7.42
CA ASP A 180 -7.96 26.78 8.21
C ASP A 180 -8.95 26.27 9.28
N PRO A 181 -8.67 26.45 10.58
CA PRO A 181 -9.57 26.02 11.66
C PRO A 181 -10.92 26.75 11.63
N ASN A 182 -11.00 27.88 10.92
CA ASN A 182 -12.22 28.66 10.76
C ASN A 182 -13.07 28.19 9.59
N MET A 183 -12.74 27.09 8.91
CA MET A 183 -13.55 26.56 7.83
C MET A 183 -15.04 26.40 8.21
N PRO A 184 -15.96 26.67 7.27
CA PRO A 184 -17.40 26.57 7.50
C PRO A 184 -17.86 25.12 7.65
N LEU A 185 -19.07 24.93 8.16
CA LEU A 185 -19.66 23.60 8.33
C LEU A 185 -19.84 22.91 6.96
N VAL A 186 -19.43 21.64 6.89
CA VAL A 186 -19.57 20.76 5.73
C VAL A 186 -20.68 19.77 6.01
N GLU A 187 -21.75 19.77 5.20
CA GLU A 187 -22.93 18.93 5.42
C GLU A 187 -23.25 18.00 4.25
N THR A 188 -22.63 18.21 3.09
CA THR A 188 -22.82 17.40 1.88
C THR A 188 -21.52 16.84 1.32
N PHE A 189 -21.63 15.79 0.51
CA PHE A 189 -20.47 15.22 -0.20
C PHE A 189 -19.88 16.18 -1.23
N GLU A 190 -20.69 17.06 -1.83
CA GLU A 190 -20.20 18.09 -2.76
C GLU A 190 -19.35 19.14 -2.03
N GLU A 191 -19.81 19.60 -0.86
CA GLU A 191 -19.06 20.52 -0.01
C GLU A 191 -17.76 19.91 0.53
N ALA A 192 -17.74 18.61 0.77
CA ALA A 192 -16.53 17.90 1.18
C ALA A 192 -15.41 18.01 0.12
N ARG A 193 -15.73 18.37 -1.13
CA ARG A 193 -14.78 18.53 -2.24
C ARG A 193 -14.24 19.96 -2.40
N HIS A 194 -14.50 20.86 -1.45
CA HIS A 194 -14.03 22.26 -1.44
C HIS A 194 -12.53 22.46 -1.71
N PHE A 195 -11.64 21.56 -1.26
CA PHE A 195 -10.21 21.68 -1.56
C PHE A 195 -9.90 21.59 -3.07
N ARG A 196 -10.84 21.04 -3.86
CA ARG A 196 -10.75 20.93 -5.32
C ARG A 196 -11.64 21.93 -6.04
N LEU A 197 -12.88 22.09 -5.55
CA LEU A 197 -13.89 22.96 -6.16
C LEU A 197 -13.73 24.44 -5.76
N GLY A 198 -12.90 24.72 -4.75
CA GLY A 198 -12.65 26.05 -4.21
C GLY A 198 -13.65 26.48 -3.14
N PRO A 199 -13.41 27.63 -2.49
CA PRO A 199 -14.17 28.09 -1.32
C PRO A 199 -15.62 28.46 -1.63
N LYS A 200 -15.99 28.59 -2.91
CA LYS A 200 -17.36 28.91 -3.35
C LYS A 200 -18.38 27.87 -2.92
N VAL A 201 -17.97 26.61 -2.73
CA VAL A 201 -18.89 25.56 -2.25
C VAL A 201 -19.39 25.81 -0.84
N TYR A 202 -18.85 26.82 -0.15
CA TYR A 202 -19.25 27.20 1.20
C TYR A 202 -19.98 28.54 1.30
N GLU A 203 -20.31 29.17 0.18
CA GLU A 203 -21.04 30.43 0.21
C GLU A 203 -22.38 30.27 0.97
N GLY A 204 -22.62 31.15 1.95
CA GLY A 204 -23.81 31.12 2.78
C GLY A 204 -23.82 30.07 3.91
N ARG A 205 -22.74 29.28 4.08
CA ARG A 205 -22.67 28.28 5.15
C ARG A 205 -22.34 28.89 6.51
N THR A 206 -22.96 28.35 7.55
CA THR A 206 -22.70 28.70 8.95
C THR A 206 -21.32 28.22 9.37
N ARG A 207 -20.65 29.01 10.22
CA ARG A 207 -19.42 28.59 10.89
C ARG A 207 -19.79 27.99 12.24
N PRO A 208 -19.16 26.89 12.67
CA PRO A 208 -19.48 26.25 13.96
C PRO A 208 -19.07 27.13 15.15
N TRP A 209 -18.21 28.12 14.93
CA TRP A 209 -17.69 29.03 15.95
C TRP A 209 -18.47 30.35 15.99
N LYS A 210 -18.73 30.86 17.20
CA LYS A 210 -19.34 32.19 17.41
C LYS A 210 -18.38 33.33 17.08
N GLU A 211 -17.09 33.12 17.33
CA GLU A 211 -15.99 34.04 17.01
C GLU A 211 -14.90 33.24 16.29
N PRO A 212 -14.12 33.85 15.39
CA PRO A 212 -13.00 33.17 14.74
C PRO A 212 -11.95 32.67 15.76
N ILE A 213 -11.41 31.48 15.51
CA ILE A 213 -10.27 30.95 16.25
C ILE A 213 -9.06 31.82 15.90
N ALA A 214 -8.58 32.58 16.88
CA ALA A 214 -7.61 33.67 16.70
C ALA A 214 -6.15 33.22 16.55
N ASN A 215 -5.84 31.93 16.68
CA ASN A 215 -4.50 31.37 16.49
C ASN A 215 -4.53 29.82 16.54
N PRO A 216 -4.44 29.11 15.40
CA PRO A 216 -4.09 27.69 15.38
C PRO A 216 -2.58 27.44 15.53
#